data_AF-A0A383AGN6-F1
#
_entry.id   AF-A0A383AGN6-F1
#
_cell.length_a   1.000
_cell.length_b   1.000
_cell.length_c   1.000
_cell.angle_alpha   90.00
_cell.angle_beta   90.00
_cell.angle_gamma   90.00
#
_symmetry.space_group_name_H-M   'P 1'
#
loop_
_entity.id
_entity.type
_entity.pdbx_description
1 polymer ?
#
loop_
_entity_poly.entity_id
_entity_poly.type
_entity_poly.pdbx_seq_one_letter_code
_entity_poly.pdbx_strand_id
1 'polypeptide(L)'
;MKIPIIDLFAGPGGLGEGFSSYQNSSSSPFQIVLSVEKDPVAHKTLKTRALIRQFKNEIPDDYYEFLRSDKSVFADHLDRRLFEKQIRNAESEAQNLTLGPDNNEIKNLISNRLKWKEFILIGGPPCQAYSLIGRSRMKGTVDFERDE
;
A
#
# COMPACT_ATOMS: atom_id res chain seq x y z
N MET A 1 -9.42 12.27 15.81
CA MET A 1 -9.92 11.54 14.63
C MET A 1 -8.75 11.39 13.66
N LYS A 2 -8.55 10.24 13.01
CA LYS A 2 -7.44 10.06 12.06
C LYS A 2 -7.85 10.50 10.66
N ILE A 3 -6.91 11.13 9.95
CA ILE A 3 -7.04 11.53 8.55
C ILE A 3 -6.76 10.30 7.68
N PRO A 4 -7.73 9.85 6.86
CA PRO A 4 -7.55 8.69 6.00
C PRO A 4 -6.63 9.01 4.81
N ILE A 5 -5.82 8.02 4.43
CA ILE A 5 -4.91 8.07 3.30
C ILE A 5 -5.26 6.95 2.31
N ILE A 6 -5.32 7.32 1.03
CA ILE A 6 -5.36 6.41 -0.11
C ILE A 6 -4.00 6.49 -0.81
N ASP A 7 -3.28 5.38 -0.93
CA ASP A 7 -1.98 5.28 -1.58
C ASP A 7 -2.10 4.51 -2.91
N LEU A 8 -1.97 5.21 -4.04
CA LEU A 8 -2.05 4.61 -5.37
C LEU A 8 -0.65 4.47 -5.97
N PHE A 9 -0.33 3.34 -6.59
CA PHE A 9 1.07 3.03 -6.99
C PHE A 9 1.99 3.01 -5.77
N ALA A 10 1.56 2.30 -4.72
CA ALA A 10 2.21 2.32 -3.42
C ALA A 10 3.65 1.77 -3.45
N GLY A 11 4.00 0.98 -4.47
CA GLY A 11 5.24 0.23 -4.53
C GLY A 11 5.37 -0.62 -3.25
N PRO A 12 6.57 -0.68 -2.66
CA PRO A 12 6.74 -1.37 -1.39
C PRO A 12 6.22 -0.56 -0.18
N GLY A 13 5.66 0.65 -0.35
CA GLY A 13 4.97 1.41 0.70
C GLY A 13 5.76 2.52 1.40
N GLY A 14 6.90 2.95 0.85
CA GLY A 14 7.80 3.90 1.53
C GLY A 14 7.14 5.24 1.89
N LEU A 15 6.33 5.81 0.99
CA LEU A 15 5.63 7.07 1.25
C LEU A 15 4.55 6.89 2.34
N GLY A 16 3.77 5.81 2.25
CA GLY A 16 2.78 5.45 3.27
C GLY A 16 3.40 5.24 4.67
N GLU A 17 4.56 4.58 4.75
CA GLU A 17 5.30 4.45 6.03
C GLU A 17 5.69 5.81 6.59
N GLY A 18 6.12 6.75 5.75
CA GLY A 18 6.41 8.13 6.14
C GLY A 18 5.24 8.76 6.89
N PHE A 19 4.04 8.72 6.29
CA PHE A 19 2.82 9.22 6.94
C PHE A 19 2.47 8.45 8.22
N SER A 20 2.60 7.13 8.21
CA SER A 20 2.24 6.29 9.36
C SER A 20 3.20 6.45 10.55
N SER A 21 4.46 6.77 10.27
CA SER A 21 5.50 7.03 11.28
C SER A 21 5.39 8.42 11.91
N TYR A 22 4.74 9.36 11.21
CA TYR A 22 4.57 10.72 11.72
C TYR A 22 3.73 10.73 13.00
N GLN A 23 4.31 11.32 14.04
CA GLN A 23 3.65 11.56 15.31
C GLN A 23 3.73 13.05 15.62
N ASN A 24 2.61 13.62 16.06
CA ASN A 24 2.61 14.93 16.71
C ASN A 24 2.67 14.73 18.24
N SER A 25 2.65 15.84 19.00
CA SER A 25 2.80 15.85 20.47
C SER A 25 1.81 14.97 21.24
N SER A 26 0.74 14.46 20.60
CA SER A 26 -0.29 13.68 21.30
C SER A 26 -0.89 12.52 20.49
N SER A 27 -0.51 12.31 19.22
CA SER A 27 -1.16 11.31 18.36
C SER A 27 -0.41 10.99 17.06
N SER A 28 -0.75 9.85 16.44
CA SER A 28 -0.51 9.57 15.03
C SER A 28 -1.76 9.99 14.22
N PRO A 29 -1.75 11.15 13.56
CA PRO A 29 -2.95 11.70 12.94
C PRO A 29 -3.37 10.98 11.67
N PHE A 30 -2.46 10.24 11.02
CA PHE A 30 -2.70 9.61 9.73
C PHE A 30 -3.07 8.13 9.87
N GLN A 31 -3.93 7.67 8.95
CA GLN A 31 -4.26 6.26 8.78
C GLN A 31 -4.37 5.92 7.32
N ILE A 32 -3.51 5.02 6.84
CA ILE A 32 -3.70 4.40 5.53
C ILE A 32 -4.94 3.53 5.60
N VAL A 33 -5.90 3.78 4.71
CA VAL A 33 -7.12 2.98 4.61
C VAL A 33 -7.12 2.13 3.36
N LEU A 34 -6.33 2.45 2.33
CA LEU A 34 -6.15 1.65 1.12
C LEU A 34 -4.78 1.95 0.51
N SER A 35 -4.06 0.90 0.12
CA SER A 35 -2.88 0.97 -0.72
C SER A 35 -3.06 0.04 -1.92
N VAL A 36 -2.76 0.53 -3.12
CA VAL A 36 -2.90 -0.23 -4.38
C VAL A 36 -1.53 -0.37 -5.05
N GLU A 37 -1.14 -1.61 -5.34
CA GLU A 37 0.11 -1.93 -6.01
C GLU A 37 -0.05 -3.12 -6.97
N LYS A 38 0.43 -3.00 -8.21
CA LYS A 38 0.31 -4.07 -9.22
C LYS A 38 1.35 -5.17 -9.05
N ASP A 39 2.58 -4.82 -8.66
CA ASP A 39 3.68 -5.77 -8.55
C ASP A 39 3.48 -6.69 -7.33
N PRO A 40 3.35 -8.02 -7.51
CA PRO A 40 3.10 -8.94 -6.41
C PRO A 40 4.22 -8.96 -5.36
N VAL A 41 5.47 -8.65 -5.74
CA VAL A 41 6.62 -8.64 -4.81
C VAL A 41 6.58 -7.40 -3.91
N ALA A 42 6.32 -6.23 -4.49
CA ALA A 42 6.11 -4.98 -3.79
C ALA A 42 4.85 -5.07 -2.89
N HIS A 43 3.76 -5.66 -3.40
CA HIS A 43 2.54 -5.92 -2.62
C HIS A 43 2.80 -6.80 -1.39
N LYS A 44 3.58 -7.89 -1.51
CA LYS A 44 3.97 -8.72 -0.36
C LYS A 44 4.68 -7.90 0.73
N THR A 45 5.57 -7.00 0.31
CA THR A 45 6.28 -6.10 1.24
C THR A 45 5.31 -5.11 1.89
N LEU A 46 4.46 -4.47 1.08
CA LEU A 46 3.44 -3.52 1.51
C LEU A 46 2.48 -4.15 2.54
N LYS A 47 1.96 -5.36 2.27
CA LYS A 47 1.12 -6.13 3.19
C LYS A 47 1.85 -6.47 4.49
N THR A 48 3.12 -6.88 4.40
CA THR A 48 3.94 -7.19 5.58
C THR A 48 4.11 -5.95 6.47
N ARG A 49 4.35 -4.77 5.89
CA ARG A 49 4.46 -3.53 6.64
C ARG A 49 3.13 -3.11 7.26
N ALA A 50 2.02 -3.23 6.52
CA ALA A 50 0.67 -2.99 7.03
C ALA A 50 0.31 -3.89 8.21
N LEU A 51 0.77 -5.14 8.19
CA LEU A 51 0.64 -6.07 9.29
C LEU A 51 1.48 -5.64 10.49
N ILE A 52 2.77 -5.38 10.30
CA ILE A 52 3.72 -5.05 11.37
C ILE A 52 3.33 -3.76 12.11
N ARG A 53 2.88 -2.73 11.39
CA ARG A 53 2.45 -1.47 12.01
C ARG A 53 1.36 -1.64 13.06
N GLN A 54 0.52 -2.67 12.94
CA GLN A 54 -0.57 -2.89 13.88
C GLN A 54 -0.09 -3.29 15.28
N PHE A 55 1.13 -3.84 15.37
CA PHE A 55 1.74 -4.27 16.63
C PHE A 55 2.49 -3.14 17.35
N LYS A 56 2.80 -2.02 16.66
CA LYS A 56 3.58 -0.91 17.23
C LYS A 56 4.89 -1.41 17.87
N ASN A 57 4.98 -1.39 19.20
CA ASN A 57 6.16 -1.82 19.97
C ASN A 57 6.04 -3.28 20.46
N GLU A 58 4.90 -3.94 20.24
CA GLU A 58 4.60 -5.31 20.69
C GLU A 58 4.67 -6.30 19.52
N ILE A 59 5.77 -6.24 18.76
CA ILE A 59 5.97 -7.09 17.58
C ILE A 59 6.15 -8.56 18.03
N PRO A 60 5.39 -9.53 17.50
CA PRO A 60 5.51 -10.94 17.87
C PRO A 60 6.89 -11.53 17.53
N ASP A 61 7.36 -12.48 18.34
CA ASP A 61 8.66 -13.16 18.12
C ASP A 61 8.73 -13.89 16.77
N ASP A 62 7.60 -14.40 16.28
CA ASP A 62 7.43 -14.98 14.94
C ASP A 62 8.01 -14.07 13.83
N TYR A 63 7.97 -12.75 14.02
CA TYR A 63 8.56 -11.80 13.08
C TYR A 63 10.07 -11.92 13.00
N TYR A 64 10.73 -11.99 14.15
CA TYR A 64 12.18 -12.13 14.19
C TYR A 64 12.63 -13.52 13.73
N GLU A 65 11.82 -14.56 13.95
CA GLU A 65 12.05 -15.87 13.35
C GLU A 65 11.93 -15.84 11.83
N PHE A 66 10.90 -15.18 11.31
CA PHE A 66 10.75 -14.96 9.87
C PHE A 66 11.97 -14.24 9.26
N LEU A 67 12.46 -13.17 9.89
CA LEU A 67 13.64 -12.44 9.42
C LEU A 67 14.92 -13.28 9.37
N ARG A 68 15.00 -14.35 10.17
CA ARG A 68 16.14 -15.30 10.20
C ARG A 68 15.97 -16.47 9.22
N SER A 69 14.86 -16.54 8.51
CA SER A 69 14.54 -17.63 7.59
C SER A 69 14.68 -17.21 6.12
N ASP A 70 14.91 -18.16 5.22
CA ASP A 70 14.96 -17.92 3.76
C ASP A 70 13.57 -17.77 3.10
N LYS A 71 12.52 -17.51 3.90
CA LYS A 71 11.13 -17.50 3.43
C LYS A 71 10.71 -16.11 2.97
N SER A 72 9.73 -16.07 2.06
CA SER A 72 9.39 -14.85 1.31
C SER A 72 8.31 -13.96 1.91
N VAL A 73 7.49 -14.44 2.87
CA VAL A 73 6.32 -13.70 3.38
C VAL A 73 6.08 -13.93 4.86
N PHE A 74 6.09 -12.86 5.66
CA PHE A 74 5.87 -12.94 7.12
C PHE A 74 4.46 -13.40 7.49
N ALA A 75 3.44 -12.92 6.77
CA ALA A 75 2.04 -13.25 7.06
C ALA A 75 1.75 -14.77 7.03
N ASP A 76 2.58 -15.55 6.34
CA ASP A 76 2.46 -17.01 6.26
C ASP A 76 3.11 -17.73 7.46
N HIS A 77 3.88 -17.01 8.29
CA HIS A 77 4.50 -17.52 9.51
C HIS A 77 3.66 -17.30 10.76
N LEU A 78 2.84 -16.26 10.76
CA LEU A 78 2.00 -15.96 11.90
C LEU A 78 0.93 -17.05 12.08
N ASP A 79 0.69 -17.44 13.32
CA ASP A 79 -0.49 -18.25 13.63
C ASP A 79 -1.75 -17.44 13.28
N ARG A 80 -2.38 -17.82 12.15
CA ARG A 80 -3.61 -17.18 11.66
C ARG A 80 -4.72 -17.20 12.69
N ARG A 81 -4.73 -18.15 13.64
CA ARG A 81 -5.72 -18.22 14.72
C ARG A 81 -5.53 -17.11 15.74
N LEU A 82 -4.28 -16.70 16.00
CA LEU A 82 -3.94 -15.66 16.97
C LEU A 82 -4.04 -14.26 16.35
N PHE A 83 -3.66 -14.10 15.09
CA PHE A 83 -3.52 -12.80 14.43
C PHE A 83 -4.50 -12.57 13.29
N GLU A 84 -5.61 -13.31 13.26
CA GLU A 84 -6.61 -13.28 12.20
C GLU A 84 -7.10 -11.85 11.87
N LYS A 85 -7.30 -11.04 12.92
CA LYS A 85 -7.75 -9.65 12.76
C LYS A 85 -6.69 -8.79 12.08
N GLN A 86 -5.43 -8.89 12.51
CA GLN A 86 -4.32 -8.10 11.97
C GLN A 86 -4.03 -8.47 10.53
N ILE A 87 -4.09 -9.78 10.21
CA ILE A 87 -3.95 -10.29 8.86
C ILE A 87 -5.05 -9.74 7.96
N ARG A 88 -6.33 -9.86 8.37
CA ARG A 88 -7.46 -9.29 7.61
C ARG A 88 -7.35 -7.79 7.41
N ASN A 89 -6.89 -7.05 8.41
CA ASN A 89 -6.68 -5.61 8.28
C ASN A 89 -5.60 -5.29 7.25
N ALA A 90 -4.49 -6.03 7.26
CA ALA A 90 -3.39 -5.85 6.31
C ALA A 90 -3.80 -6.24 4.89
N GLU A 91 -4.54 -7.34 4.74
CA GLU A 91 -5.12 -7.77 3.46
C GLU A 91 -6.17 -6.79 2.95
N SER A 92 -6.96 -6.19 3.84
CA SER A 92 -7.89 -5.13 3.48
C SER A 92 -7.14 -3.86 3.06
N GLU A 93 -6.12 -3.42 3.79
CA GLU A 93 -5.34 -2.22 3.46
C GLU A 93 -4.62 -2.37 2.12
N ALA A 94 -3.80 -3.42 1.95
CA ALA A 94 -2.92 -3.61 0.80
C ALA A 94 -3.58 -4.48 -0.29
N GLN A 95 -3.96 -3.87 -1.40
CA GLN A 95 -4.64 -4.52 -2.52
C GLN A 95 -3.68 -4.70 -3.70
N ASN A 96 -3.57 -5.94 -4.20
CA ASN A 96 -2.80 -6.23 -5.42
C ASN A 96 -3.68 -6.01 -6.64
N LEU A 97 -3.89 -4.74 -7.00
CA LEU A 97 -4.75 -4.32 -8.10
C LEU A 97 -3.99 -3.38 -9.04
N THR A 98 -4.42 -3.33 -10.28
CA THR A 98 -3.81 -2.53 -11.34
C THR A 98 -4.71 -1.34 -11.69
N LEU A 99 -4.17 -0.13 -11.59
CA LEU A 99 -4.87 1.07 -12.05
C LEU A 99 -5.10 0.99 -13.57
N GLY A 100 -6.29 1.39 -14.02
CA GLY A 100 -6.74 1.15 -15.39
C GLY A 100 -7.71 -0.04 -15.42
N PRO A 101 -7.22 -1.29 -15.54
CA PRO A 101 -8.06 -2.49 -15.58
C PRO A 101 -9.02 -2.60 -14.38
N ASP A 102 -8.55 -2.34 -13.16
CA ASP A 102 -9.31 -2.59 -11.93
C ASP A 102 -9.97 -1.31 -11.37
N ASN A 103 -10.10 -0.26 -12.18
CA ASN A 103 -10.59 1.04 -11.74
C ASN A 103 -11.96 0.99 -11.05
N ASN A 104 -12.86 0.14 -11.52
CA ASN A 104 -14.18 0.01 -10.92
C ASN A 104 -14.10 -0.58 -9.50
N GLU A 105 -13.26 -1.59 -9.30
CA GLU A 105 -13.02 -2.18 -7.99
C GLU A 105 -12.34 -1.18 -7.04
N ILE A 106 -11.28 -0.51 -7.51
CA ILE A 106 -10.57 0.52 -6.73
C ILE A 106 -11.53 1.64 -6.31
N LYS A 107 -12.38 2.14 -7.22
CA LYS A 107 -13.37 3.18 -6.90
C LYS A 107 -14.37 2.71 -5.85
N ASN A 108 -14.85 1.47 -5.94
CA ASN A 108 -15.76 0.90 -4.96
C ASN A 108 -15.11 0.78 -3.58
N LEU A 109 -13.85 0.31 -3.52
CA LEU A 109 -13.08 0.24 -2.29
C LEU A 109 -12.88 1.62 -1.65
N ILE A 110 -12.47 2.63 -2.43
CA ILE A 110 -12.32 4.01 -1.96
C ILE A 110 -13.64 4.54 -1.38
N SER A 111 -14.73 4.39 -2.13
CA SER A 111 -16.06 4.89 -1.75
C SER A 111 -16.55 4.26 -0.44
N ASN A 112 -16.39 2.93 -0.31
CA ASN A 112 -16.79 2.17 0.87
C ASN A 112 -15.96 2.53 2.12
N ARG A 113 -14.66 2.82 1.96
CA ARG A 113 -13.74 3.11 3.06
C ARG A 113 -13.87 4.55 3.57
N LEU A 114 -14.08 5.51 2.67
CA LEU A 114 -14.08 6.93 3.01
C LEU A 114 -15.42 7.44 3.52
N LYS A 115 -16.56 6.92 3.02
CA LYS A 115 -17.91 7.36 3.41
C LYS A 115 -18.05 8.90 3.47
N TRP A 116 -17.56 9.61 2.44
CA TRP A 116 -17.61 11.08 2.31
C TRP A 116 -16.68 11.88 3.25
N LYS A 117 -15.69 11.24 3.86
CA LYS A 117 -14.66 11.95 4.64
C LYS A 117 -13.64 12.62 3.72
N GLU A 118 -13.15 13.78 4.14
CA GLU A 118 -11.92 14.36 3.61
C GLU A 118 -10.76 13.39 3.81
N PHE A 119 -9.91 13.27 2.79
CA PHE A 119 -8.83 12.29 2.76
C PHE A 119 -7.64 12.83 1.98
N ILE A 120 -6.50 12.21 2.20
CA ILE A 120 -5.27 12.48 1.45
C ILE A 120 -5.12 11.38 0.42
N LEU A 121 -4.99 11.78 -0.85
CA LEU A 121 -4.56 10.90 -1.92
C LEU A 121 -3.05 11.06 -2.09
N ILE A 122 -2.31 9.98 -1.93
CA ILE A 122 -0.88 9.92 -2.17
C ILE A 122 -0.58 8.89 -3.25
N GLY A 123 0.61 9.01 -3.82
CA GLY A 123 1.01 8.19 -4.94
C GLY A 123 0.31 8.58 -6.25
N GLY A 124 0.97 8.25 -7.34
CA GLY A 124 0.64 8.71 -8.68
C GLY A 124 1.59 8.05 -9.68
N PRO A 125 1.24 8.03 -10.97
CA PRO A 125 2.06 7.38 -11.98
C PRO A 125 3.48 7.97 -11.95
N PRO A 126 4.53 7.17 -12.25
CA PRO A 126 5.90 7.61 -12.16
C PRO A 126 6.12 8.97 -12.85
N CYS A 127 6.83 9.81 -12.09
CA CYS A 127 7.14 11.20 -12.37
C CYS A 127 7.81 11.38 -13.76
N GLN A 128 7.38 12.43 -14.47
CA GLN A 128 7.97 13.07 -15.66
C GLN A 128 7.91 12.40 -17.04
N ALA A 129 8.10 11.09 -17.21
CA ALA A 129 8.08 10.47 -18.56
C ALA A 129 6.69 10.58 -19.24
N TYR A 130 5.63 10.58 -18.44
CA TYR A 130 4.23 10.67 -18.89
C TYR A 130 3.65 12.08 -18.83
N SER A 131 4.46 13.10 -18.50
CA SER A 131 4.03 14.50 -18.63
C SER A 131 3.71 14.82 -20.10
N LEU A 132 2.90 15.85 -20.38
CA LEU A 132 2.66 16.32 -21.77
C LEU A 132 3.98 16.56 -22.52
N ILE A 133 5.03 16.99 -21.80
CA ILE A 133 6.38 17.24 -22.32
C ILE A 133 7.10 15.92 -22.65
N GLY A 134 7.03 14.91 -21.76
CA GLY A 134 7.58 13.57 -22.01
C GLY A 134 6.88 12.86 -23.18
N ARG A 135 5.55 12.94 -23.25
CA ARG A 135 4.75 12.43 -24.38
C ARG A 135 5.05 13.14 -25.70
N SER A 136 5.34 14.44 -25.68
CA SER A 136 5.68 15.20 -26.89
C SER A 136 7.02 14.77 -27.49
N ARG A 137 7.99 14.34 -26.66
CA ARG A 137 9.28 13.78 -27.12
C ARG A 137 9.20 12.33 -27.58
N MET A 138 8.22 11.56 -27.10
CA MET A 138 8.09 10.11 -27.35
C MET A 138 6.97 9.74 -28.33
N LYS A 139 6.41 10.73 -29.06
CA LYS A 139 5.30 10.58 -30.02
C LYS A 139 5.59 9.69 -31.25
N GLY A 140 6.77 9.05 -31.33
CA GLY A 140 7.22 8.25 -32.47
C GLY A 140 7.55 6.79 -32.15
N THR A 141 7.46 6.34 -30.90
CA THR A 141 7.74 4.95 -30.51
C THR A 141 6.45 4.14 -30.56
N VAL A 142 6.39 3.18 -31.50
CA VAL A 142 5.16 2.49 -31.96
C VAL A 142 4.62 1.45 -30.96
N ASP A 143 5.23 1.25 -29.79
CA ASP A 143 4.84 0.17 -28.86
C ASP A 143 4.72 0.56 -27.38
N PHE A 144 4.50 1.86 -27.09
CA PHE A 144 4.46 2.38 -25.72
C PHE A 144 3.41 1.74 -24.80
N GLU A 145 2.30 1.22 -25.34
CA GLU A 145 1.26 0.55 -24.55
C GLU A 145 1.66 -0.86 -24.10
N ARG A 146 2.78 -1.41 -24.60
CA ARG A 146 3.25 -2.77 -24.28
C ARG A 146 4.40 -2.82 -23.27
N ASP A 147 4.92 -1.67 -22.83
CA ASP A 147 6.03 -1.57 -21.88
C ASP A 147 5.57 -1.62 -20.39
N GLU A 148 4.43 -2.26 -20.08
CA GLU A 148 3.89 -2.41 -18.72
C GLU A 148 4.17 -3.75 -18.04
#